data_AF-A0A951RPL1-F1
#
_entry.id   AF-A0A951RPL1-F1
#
_cell.length_a   1.000
_cell.length_b   1.000
_cell.length_c   1.000
_cell.angle_alpha   90.00
_cell.angle_beta   90.00
_cell.angle_gamma   90.00
#
_symmetry.space_group_name_H-M   'P 1'
#
loop_
_entity.id
_entity.type
_entity.pdbx_description
1 polymer ?
#
loop_
_entity_poly.entity_id
_entity_poly.type
_entity_poly.pdbx_seq_one_letter_code
_entity_poly.pdbx_strand_id
1 'polypeptide(L)'
;MTATQQTEIPTSAPGVLAPEALRDPKVRTQVSAAAVRLFFKLAELWRLSVDQRRALLGDISRPTYHNWQNGKVGTLSRDQLERISLALGIHKGLKLLFADDAGALRWFTSPNRDLPFGGRAPLERALLGSIDDLYAVRRYIDAWRGIK
;
A
#
# COMPACT_ATOMS: atom_id res chain seq x y z
N MET A 1 -41.83 -24.93 -6.92
CA MET A 1 -40.41 -25.02 -6.52
C MET A 1 -39.55 -24.38 -7.60
N THR A 2 -39.24 -23.10 -7.47
CA THR A 2 -38.02 -22.48 -8.04
C THR A 2 -37.91 -21.09 -7.43
N ALA A 3 -36.96 -20.93 -6.52
CA ALA A 3 -36.65 -19.67 -5.86
C ALA A 3 -35.81 -18.82 -6.82
N THR A 4 -36.33 -17.66 -7.22
CA THR A 4 -35.53 -16.62 -7.89
C THR A 4 -34.64 -15.99 -6.83
N GLN A 5 -33.34 -16.29 -6.93
CA GLN A 5 -32.31 -15.85 -6.00
C GLN A 5 -32.10 -14.33 -6.16
N GLN A 6 -32.36 -13.59 -5.08
CA GLN A 6 -32.04 -12.17 -4.96
C GLN A 6 -30.52 -11.99 -5.03
N THR A 7 -30.07 -11.19 -5.98
CA THR A 7 -28.69 -10.70 -6.05
C THR A 7 -28.51 -9.66 -4.95
N GLU A 8 -28.04 -10.08 -3.78
CA GLU A 8 -27.53 -9.15 -2.77
C GLU A 8 -26.26 -8.49 -3.29
N ILE A 9 -26.31 -7.17 -3.43
CA ILE A 9 -25.13 -6.34 -3.69
C ILE A 9 -24.33 -6.31 -2.38
N PRO A 10 -23.07 -6.78 -2.34
CA PRO A 10 -22.29 -6.67 -1.12
C PRO A 10 -22.03 -5.20 -0.79
N THR A 11 -22.53 -4.79 0.38
CA THR A 11 -22.25 -3.50 1.02
C THR A 11 -20.75 -3.39 1.31
N SER A 12 -19.99 -2.79 0.39
CA SER A 12 -18.65 -2.29 0.67
C SER A 12 -18.74 -0.82 1.09
N ALA A 13 -18.13 -0.49 2.24
CA ALA A 13 -18.08 0.87 2.78
C ALA A 13 -17.62 1.90 1.71
N PRO A 14 -18.16 3.13 1.73
CA PRO A 14 -17.82 4.16 0.76
C PRO A 14 -16.32 4.51 0.88
N GLY A 15 -15.54 4.18 -0.15
CA GLY A 15 -14.12 4.53 -0.26
C GLY A 15 -13.14 3.38 -0.43
N VAL A 16 -13.58 2.11 -0.38
CA VAL A 16 -12.72 0.95 -0.67
C VAL A 16 -13.17 0.34 -2.00
N LEU A 17 -12.37 0.51 -3.06
CA LEU A 17 -12.58 -0.22 -4.30
C LEU A 17 -12.41 -1.70 -4.03
N ALA A 18 -13.45 -2.50 -4.30
CA ALA A 18 -13.37 -3.94 -4.20
C ALA A 18 -12.20 -4.47 -5.06
N PRO A 19 -11.39 -5.43 -4.58
CA PRO A 19 -10.27 -5.99 -5.35
C PRO A 19 -10.67 -6.48 -6.75
N GLU A 20 -11.91 -6.95 -6.91
CA GLU A 20 -12.49 -7.41 -8.17
C GLU A 20 -12.66 -6.26 -9.17
N ALA A 21 -12.97 -5.05 -8.70
CA ALA A 21 -13.14 -3.87 -9.55
C ALA A 21 -11.83 -3.48 -10.25
N LEU A 22 -10.67 -3.77 -9.63
CA LEU A 22 -9.36 -3.53 -10.24
C LEU A 22 -9.04 -4.47 -11.41
N ARG A 23 -9.87 -5.49 -11.68
CA ARG A 23 -9.73 -6.32 -12.90
C ARG A 23 -10.09 -5.52 -14.16
N ASP A 24 -10.99 -4.57 -14.06
CA ASP A 24 -11.38 -3.69 -15.18
C ASP A 24 -10.28 -2.64 -15.47
N PRO A 25 -9.68 -2.62 -16.67
CA PRO A 25 -8.72 -1.59 -17.06
C PRO A 25 -9.27 -0.17 -17.00
N LYS A 26 -10.58 0.06 -17.22
CA LYS A 26 -11.21 1.38 -17.14
C LYS A 26 -11.18 1.91 -15.71
N VAL A 27 -11.55 1.08 -14.74
CA VAL A 27 -11.47 1.41 -13.31
C VAL A 27 -10.01 1.72 -12.93
N ARG A 28 -9.05 0.86 -13.31
CA ARG A 28 -7.62 1.12 -13.05
C ARG A 28 -7.18 2.46 -13.63
N THR A 29 -7.59 2.78 -14.85
CA THR A 29 -7.23 4.03 -15.53
C THR A 29 -7.73 5.26 -14.76
N GLN A 30 -8.98 5.24 -14.31
CA GLN A 30 -9.57 6.34 -13.54
C GLN A 30 -8.84 6.62 -12.22
N VAL A 31 -8.32 5.58 -11.57
CA VAL A 31 -7.70 5.70 -10.23
C VAL A 31 -6.19 5.86 -10.27
N SER A 32 -5.53 5.48 -11.38
CA SER A 32 -4.07 5.42 -11.53
C SER A 32 -3.37 6.73 -11.16
N ALA A 33 -3.78 7.85 -11.74
CA ALA A 33 -3.14 9.14 -11.49
C ALA A 33 -3.30 9.59 -10.03
N ALA A 34 -4.46 9.35 -9.42
CA ALA A 34 -4.70 9.68 -8.02
C ALA A 34 -3.88 8.80 -7.08
N ALA A 35 -3.81 7.50 -7.34
CA ALA A 35 -3.03 6.54 -6.58
C ALA A 35 -1.53 6.90 -6.57
N VAL A 36 -0.98 7.23 -7.75
CA VAL A 36 0.43 7.66 -7.88
C VAL A 36 0.70 8.96 -7.11
N ARG A 37 -0.18 9.95 -7.18
CA ARG A 37 -0.03 11.20 -6.39
C ARG A 37 -0.03 10.94 -4.89
N LEU A 38 -0.93 10.08 -4.40
CA LEU A 38 -0.99 9.70 -3.00
C LEU A 38 0.27 8.95 -2.56
N PHE A 39 0.73 8.00 -3.38
CA PHE A 39 1.97 7.28 -3.12
C PHE A 39 3.18 8.22 -3.02
N PHE A 40 3.32 9.20 -3.91
CA PHE A 40 4.45 10.13 -3.85
C PHE A 40 4.44 11.01 -2.60
N LYS A 41 3.27 11.52 -2.18
CA LYS A 41 3.13 12.23 -0.91
C LYS A 41 3.53 11.34 0.27
N LEU A 42 3.11 10.08 0.27
CA LEU A 42 3.48 9.12 1.31
C LEU A 42 5.00 8.86 1.31
N ALA A 43 5.60 8.65 0.15
CA ALA A 43 7.02 8.41 0.01
C ALA A 43 7.87 9.60 0.49
N GLU A 44 7.37 10.82 0.34
CA GLU A 44 7.99 12.02 0.90
C GLU A 44 7.92 12.04 2.43
N LEU A 45 6.75 11.72 3.02
CA LEU A 45 6.59 11.60 4.48
C LEU A 45 7.53 10.55 5.07
N TRP A 46 7.72 9.44 4.39
CA TRP A 46 8.65 8.38 4.78
C TRP A 46 10.11 8.66 4.41
N ARG A 47 10.38 9.79 3.74
CA ARG A 47 11.73 10.22 3.30
C ARG A 47 12.43 9.15 2.45
N LEU A 48 11.68 8.45 1.62
CA LEU A 48 12.22 7.38 0.77
C LEU A 48 13.07 7.95 -0.37
N SER A 49 14.21 7.30 -0.61
CA SER A 49 15.00 7.48 -1.83
C SER A 49 14.25 6.99 -3.08
N VAL A 50 14.71 7.39 -4.27
CA VAL A 50 14.12 6.96 -5.54
C VAL A 50 14.13 5.43 -5.67
N ASP A 51 15.24 4.77 -5.32
CA ASP A 51 15.34 3.31 -5.45
C ASP A 51 14.41 2.59 -4.46
N GLN A 52 14.24 3.11 -3.24
CA GLN A 52 13.26 2.57 -2.28
C GLN A 52 11.82 2.74 -2.78
N ARG A 53 11.48 3.88 -3.36
CA ARG A 53 10.15 4.10 -3.97
C ARG A 53 9.87 3.11 -5.09
N ARG A 54 10.87 2.84 -5.93
CA ARG A 54 10.78 1.88 -7.03
C ARG A 54 10.59 0.46 -6.50
N ALA A 55 11.34 0.06 -5.48
CA ALA A 55 11.21 -1.25 -4.83
C ALA A 55 9.80 -1.48 -4.27
N LEU A 56 9.22 -0.49 -3.57
CA LEU A 56 7.82 -0.57 -3.10
C LEU A 56 6.81 -0.76 -4.22
N LEU A 57 7.10 -0.23 -5.42
CA LEU A 57 6.24 -0.33 -6.60
C LEU A 57 6.50 -1.58 -7.44
N GLY A 58 7.28 -2.55 -6.95
CA GLY A 58 7.60 -3.78 -7.69
C GLY A 58 8.71 -3.56 -8.71
N ASP A 59 9.77 -2.87 -8.30
CA ASP A 59 10.97 -2.61 -9.10
C ASP A 59 10.73 -1.97 -10.46
N ILE A 60 9.79 -1.02 -10.52
CA ILE A 60 9.52 -0.28 -11.75
C ILE A 60 10.81 0.36 -12.32
N SER A 61 10.89 0.43 -13.65
CA SER A 61 12.04 1.02 -14.33
C SER A 61 12.21 2.50 -13.95
N ARG A 62 13.46 3.00 -13.96
CA ARG A 62 13.73 4.44 -13.74
C ARG A 62 12.94 5.34 -14.70
N PRO A 63 12.86 5.04 -16.01
CA PRO A 63 12.02 5.82 -16.93
C PRO A 63 10.54 5.85 -16.53
N THR A 64 9.96 4.70 -16.13
CA THR A 64 8.58 4.64 -15.65
C THR A 64 8.38 5.54 -14.43
N TYR A 65 9.28 5.44 -13.45
CA TYR A 65 9.25 6.25 -12.24
C TYR A 65 9.30 7.75 -12.55
N HIS A 66 10.23 8.18 -13.40
CA HIS A 66 10.36 9.60 -13.76
C HIS A 66 9.18 10.11 -14.57
N ASN A 67 8.60 9.30 -15.46
CA ASN A 67 7.36 9.66 -16.15
C ASN A 67 6.23 9.91 -15.15
N TRP A 68 6.05 9.01 -14.18
CA TRP A 68 5.03 9.15 -13.15
C TRP A 68 5.27 10.39 -12.26
N GLN A 69 6.51 10.65 -11.88
CA GLN A 69 6.89 11.85 -11.11
C GLN A 69 6.56 13.14 -11.88
N ASN A 70 6.66 13.12 -13.21
CA ASN A 70 6.31 14.23 -14.09
C ASN A 70 4.82 14.26 -14.49
N GLY A 71 3.97 13.50 -13.80
CA GLY A 71 2.53 13.44 -14.06
C GLY A 71 2.12 12.64 -15.29
N LYS A 72 3.06 12.03 -16.01
CA LYS A 72 2.81 11.15 -17.15
C LYS A 72 2.48 9.73 -16.65
N VAL A 73 1.30 9.60 -16.06
CA VAL A 73 0.81 8.35 -15.47
C VAL A 73 -0.17 7.69 -16.45
N GLY A 74 0.21 6.52 -16.96
CA GLY A 74 -0.69 5.65 -17.72
C GLY A 74 -1.56 4.78 -16.80
N THR A 75 -2.19 3.76 -17.36
CA THR A 75 -2.93 2.75 -16.57
C THR A 75 -1.96 1.89 -15.78
N LEU A 76 -2.04 1.92 -14.45
CA LEU A 76 -1.28 1.05 -13.58
C LEU A 76 -1.73 -0.41 -13.71
N SER A 77 -0.79 -1.33 -13.48
CA SER A 77 -1.11 -2.74 -13.31
C SER A 77 -1.89 -2.98 -12.00
N ARG A 78 -2.54 -4.14 -11.89
CA ARG A 78 -3.20 -4.54 -10.63
C ARG A 78 -2.18 -4.59 -9.48
N ASP A 79 -1.03 -5.21 -9.71
CA ASP A 79 0.04 -5.32 -8.72
C ASP A 79 0.51 -3.95 -8.22
N GLN A 80 0.70 -2.97 -9.11
CA GLN A 80 1.10 -1.61 -8.73
C GLN A 80 0.05 -0.92 -7.85
N LEU A 81 -1.24 -1.04 -8.20
CA LEU A 81 -2.32 -0.48 -7.38
C LEU A 81 -2.44 -1.19 -6.03
N GLU A 82 -2.23 -2.50 -6.00
CA GLU A 82 -2.25 -3.32 -4.78
C GLU A 82 -1.11 -2.91 -3.83
N ARG A 83 0.11 -2.74 -4.35
CA ARG A 83 1.26 -2.24 -3.59
C ARG A 83 1.05 -0.83 -3.03
N ILE A 84 0.49 0.08 -3.83
CA ILE A 84 0.14 1.44 -3.36
C ILE A 84 -0.91 1.36 -2.25
N SER A 85 -1.94 0.53 -2.42
CA SER A 85 -2.98 0.31 -1.40
C SER A 85 -2.38 -0.24 -0.09
N LEU A 86 -1.45 -1.20 -0.18
CA LEU A 86 -0.74 -1.74 0.98
C LEU A 86 0.08 -0.67 1.69
N ALA A 87 0.84 0.14 0.95
CA ALA A 87 1.64 1.23 1.52
C ALA A 87 0.75 2.27 2.24
N LEU A 88 -0.34 2.70 1.61
CA LEU A 88 -1.32 3.60 2.24
C LEU A 88 -1.97 2.96 3.47
N GLY A 89 -2.26 1.67 3.41
CA GLY A 89 -2.79 0.88 4.52
C GLY A 89 -1.83 0.79 5.70
N ILE A 90 -0.53 0.56 5.45
CA ILE A 90 0.54 0.58 6.45
C ILE A 90 0.59 1.96 7.11
N HIS A 91 0.58 3.04 6.32
CA HIS A 91 0.59 4.41 6.86
C HIS A 91 -0.63 4.69 7.74
N LYS A 92 -1.83 4.39 7.26
CA LYS A 92 -3.07 4.51 8.05
C LYS A 92 -2.96 3.67 9.33
N GLY A 93 -2.41 2.46 9.20
CA GLY A 93 -2.00 1.56 10.27
C GLY A 93 -1.28 2.28 11.41
N LEU A 94 -0.10 2.80 11.07
CA LEU A 94 0.80 3.54 11.96
C LEU A 94 0.10 4.76 12.59
N LYS A 95 -0.67 5.54 11.83
CA LYS A 95 -1.39 6.70 12.37
C LYS A 95 -2.37 6.39 13.49
N LEU A 96 -2.85 5.15 13.60
CA LEU A 96 -3.73 4.75 14.72
C LEU A 96 -2.95 4.15 15.90
N LEU A 97 -1.72 3.66 15.67
CA LEU A 97 -0.90 3.06 16.73
C LEU A 97 -0.07 4.10 17.49
N PHE A 98 0.31 5.20 16.83
CA PHE A 98 1.21 6.20 17.38
C PHE A 98 0.52 7.55 17.55
N ALA A 99 0.88 8.28 18.61
CA ALA A 99 0.34 9.59 18.92
C ALA A 99 0.76 10.67 17.90
N ASP A 100 1.94 10.51 17.30
CA ASP A 100 2.51 11.47 16.35
C ASP A 100 3.24 10.78 15.17
N ASP A 101 3.40 11.52 14.08
CA ASP A 101 4.01 11.03 12.83
C ASP A 101 5.49 10.72 12.97
N ALA A 102 6.21 11.43 13.84
CA ALA A 102 7.62 11.18 14.06
C ALA A 102 7.83 9.87 14.83
N GLY A 103 6.97 9.55 15.81
CA GLY A 103 6.94 8.27 16.51
C GLY A 103 6.65 7.10 15.58
N ALA A 104 5.62 7.25 14.73
CA ALA A 104 5.29 6.28 13.70
C ALA A 104 6.47 6.03 12.75
N LEU A 105 7.09 7.09 12.23
CA LEU A 105 8.22 6.97 11.33
C LEU A 105 9.44 6.35 12.02
N ARG A 106 9.77 6.78 13.24
CA ARG A 106 10.87 6.20 14.03
C ARG A 106 10.70 4.71 14.21
N TRP A 107 9.51 4.24 14.59
CA TRP A 107 9.27 2.81 14.73
C TRP A 107 9.41 2.08 13.39
N PHE A 108 8.88 2.66 12.31
CA PHE A 108 8.91 2.05 10.98
C PHE A 108 10.33 1.92 10.39
N THR A 109 11.24 2.82 10.78
CA THR A 109 12.63 2.84 10.29
C THR A 109 13.65 2.30 11.28
N SER A 110 13.25 1.93 12.50
CA SER A 110 14.16 1.41 13.53
C SER A 110 14.17 -0.13 13.55
N PRO A 111 15.30 -0.76 13.93
CA PRO A 111 15.37 -2.19 14.20
C PRO A 111 14.22 -2.69 15.08
N ASN A 112 13.52 -3.72 14.63
CA ASN A 112 12.44 -4.36 15.37
C ASN A 112 12.75 -5.84 15.58
N ARG A 113 12.73 -6.30 16.85
CA ARG A 113 13.08 -7.67 17.23
C ARG A 113 11.93 -8.66 17.12
N ASP A 114 10.71 -8.20 16.84
CA ASP A 114 9.57 -9.07 16.68
C ASP A 114 9.79 -10.02 15.51
N LEU A 115 9.20 -11.21 15.63
CA LEU A 115 9.45 -12.33 14.73
C LEU A 115 9.35 -11.99 13.22
N PRO A 116 8.40 -11.15 12.77
CA PRO A 116 8.33 -10.76 11.36
C PRO A 116 9.53 -9.95 10.86
N PHE A 117 10.30 -9.29 11.72
CA PHE A 117 11.34 -8.35 11.32
C PHE A 117 12.74 -8.84 11.66
N GLY A 118 12.89 -9.74 12.64
CA GLY A 118 14.14 -10.44 12.90
C GLY A 118 15.32 -9.50 13.20
N GLY A 119 15.07 -8.36 13.83
CA GLY A 119 16.06 -7.33 14.14
C GLY A 119 16.25 -6.26 13.06
N ARG A 120 15.59 -6.37 11.90
CA ARG A 120 15.59 -5.33 10.87
C ARG A 120 14.47 -4.32 11.07
N ALA A 121 14.53 -3.19 10.40
CA ALA A 121 13.39 -2.26 10.40
C ALA A 121 12.20 -2.83 9.61
N PRO A 122 10.95 -2.56 10.03
CA PRO A 122 9.77 -2.91 9.24
C PRO A 122 9.82 -2.35 7.80
N LEU A 123 10.36 -1.14 7.62
CA LEU A 123 10.58 -0.56 6.29
C LEU A 123 11.56 -1.41 5.46
N GLU A 124 12.65 -1.93 6.05
CA GLU A 124 13.60 -2.78 5.32
C GLU A 124 12.91 -4.03 4.78
N ARG A 125 12.03 -4.65 5.57
CA ARG A 125 11.24 -5.77 5.09
C ARG A 125 10.36 -5.37 3.92
N ALA A 126 9.60 -4.28 4.04
CA ALA A 126 8.74 -3.77 2.97
C ALA A 126 9.50 -3.48 1.65
N LEU A 127 10.81 -3.22 1.73
CA LEU A 127 11.68 -2.90 0.61
C LEU A 127 12.35 -4.10 -0.06
N LEU A 128 12.12 -5.34 0.40
CA LEU A 128 12.68 -6.55 -0.21
C LEU A 128 12.13 -6.86 -1.61
N GLY A 129 11.11 -6.14 -2.07
CA GLY A 129 10.57 -6.19 -3.43
C GLY A 129 9.37 -7.14 -3.59
N SER A 130 9.24 -8.17 -2.76
CA SER A 130 8.06 -9.05 -2.77
C SER A 130 6.81 -8.33 -2.25
N ILE A 131 5.65 -8.61 -2.85
CA ILE A 131 4.37 -8.12 -2.32
C ILE A 131 4.04 -8.76 -0.97
N ASP A 132 4.50 -9.99 -0.73
CA ASP A 132 4.29 -10.70 0.54
C ASP A 132 4.95 -10.00 1.72
N ASP A 133 6.06 -9.30 1.49
CA ASP A 133 6.71 -8.52 2.53
C ASP A 133 5.90 -7.29 2.94
N LEU A 134 5.26 -6.62 1.97
CA LEU A 134 4.30 -5.56 2.26
C LEU A 134 3.10 -6.09 3.05
N TYR A 135 2.58 -7.26 2.66
CA TYR A 135 1.52 -7.94 3.39
C TYR A 135 1.93 -8.29 4.82
N ALA A 136 3.15 -8.79 5.02
CA ALA A 136 3.62 -9.16 6.35
C ALA A 136 3.69 -7.95 7.29
N VAL A 137 4.23 -6.82 6.81
CA VAL A 137 4.23 -5.56 7.58
C VAL A 137 2.79 -5.12 7.89
N ARG A 138 1.92 -5.15 6.87
CA ARG A 138 0.53 -4.72 7.03
C ARG A 138 -0.24 -5.57 8.04
N ARG A 139 -0.12 -6.90 7.94
CA ARG A 139 -0.79 -7.85 8.84
C ARG A 139 -0.30 -7.71 10.27
N TYR A 140 0.99 -7.47 10.47
CA TYR A 140 1.53 -7.21 11.80
C TYR A 140 0.91 -5.93 12.41
N ILE A 141 0.85 -4.84 11.65
CA ILE A 141 0.23 -3.59 12.13
C ILE A 141 -1.28 -3.76 12.39
N ASP A 142 -1.99 -4.50 11.53
CA ASP A 142 -3.41 -4.78 11.72
C ASP A 142 -3.66 -5.69 12.95
N ALA A 143 -2.76 -6.63 13.25
CA ALA A 143 -2.87 -7.48 14.44
C ALA A 143 -2.82 -6.68 15.74
N TRP A 144 -2.02 -5.61 15.81
CA TRP A 144 -1.99 -4.70 16.95
C TRP A 144 -3.33 -3.99 17.19
N ARG A 145 -4.16 -3.85 16.15
CA ARG A 145 -5.49 -3.26 16.27
C ARG A 145 -6.54 -4.23 16.78
N GLY A 146 -6.41 -5.51 16.47
CA GLY A 146 -7.34 -6.57 16.92
C GLY A 146 -7.15 -7.01 18.36
N ILE A 147 -6.16 -6.45 19.07
CA ILE A 147 -5.82 -6.77 20.47
C ILE A 147 -6.48 -5.78 21.47
N LYS A 148 -7.29 -4.83 20.99
CA LYS A 148 -8.10 -3.95 21.87
C LYS A 148 -9.46 -4.54 22.18
#